data_AF-A0A3R6IIK1-F1
#
_entry.id   AF-A0A3R6IIK1-F1
#
_cell.length_a   1.000
_cell.length_b   1.000
_cell.length_c   1.000
_cell.angle_alpha   90.00
_cell.angle_beta   90.00
_cell.angle_gamma   90.00
#
_symmetry.space_group_name_H-M   'P 1'
#
loop_
_entity.id
_entity.type
_entity.pdbx_description
1 polymer ?
#
loop_
_entity_poly.entity_id
_entity_poly.type
_entity_poly.pdbx_seq_one_letter_code
_entity_poly.pdbx_strand_id
1 'polypeptide(L)'
;MKMKYNISILLFSLFCMLVASCQKDMDDTALPEGCGGLNLRTVAVEDSSEITVIRTKSFDMDVTTFQVEIINRITGETVKKYTSYQEMLDGERPMVVLPVGSYKVYVYSCEPENGVYDKPYFMAEQNFEIEDKTVTTVDKLVCKFSNVGVDIRMSDNFNYLFSDNYSIIVENGQNGKVTYTRENKGQIIYFDRIGESIKLTVTVQPKNAGEPYPTRTYYVKNGNGNPSIGEYYIITFDGEKPAVKVSF
;
A
#
# COMPACT_ATOMS: atom_id res chain seq x y z
N MET A 1 -47.05 -27.10 -58.94
CA MET A 1 -47.58 -27.15 -60.31
C MET A 1 -47.85 -25.74 -60.78
N LYS A 2 -47.07 -25.23 -61.76
CA LYS A 2 -47.19 -23.98 -62.56
C LYS A 2 -47.41 -22.66 -61.78
N MET A 3 -46.73 -21.55 -62.04
CA MET A 3 -46.55 -20.89 -63.34
C MET A 3 -45.51 -19.77 -63.21
N LYS A 4 -44.69 -19.58 -64.25
CA LYS A 4 -43.79 -18.43 -64.44
C LYS A 4 -44.59 -17.19 -64.85
N TYR A 5 -44.16 -16.00 -64.42
CA TYR A 5 -44.35 -14.75 -65.16
C TYR A 5 -43.14 -13.83 -65.01
N ASN A 6 -42.60 -13.42 -66.17
CA ASN A 6 -41.72 -12.27 -66.36
C ASN A 6 -42.59 -11.03 -66.67
N ILE A 7 -42.04 -9.81 -66.46
CA ILE A 7 -42.27 -8.49 -67.14
C ILE A 7 -41.89 -7.39 -66.11
N SER A 8 -40.71 -6.77 -66.22
CA SER A 8 -40.38 -5.48 -66.89
C SER A 8 -40.93 -4.23 -66.18
N ILE A 9 -40.05 -3.28 -65.80
CA ILE A 9 -40.09 -1.84 -66.12
C ILE A 9 -38.92 -1.11 -65.40
N LEU A 10 -38.28 -0.20 -66.14
CA LEU A 10 -37.12 0.65 -65.83
C LEU A 10 -37.59 2.04 -65.35
N LEU A 11 -36.67 2.84 -64.73
CA LEU A 11 -36.77 4.25 -64.27
C LEU A 11 -37.41 4.47 -62.87
N PHE A 12 -36.97 5.37 -61.98
CA PHE A 12 -36.29 6.66 -62.09
C PHE A 12 -35.48 6.95 -60.80
N SER A 13 -34.43 7.75 -60.94
CA SER A 13 -33.44 8.17 -59.94
C SER A 13 -33.91 9.22 -58.93
N LEU A 14 -33.19 9.25 -57.79
CA LEU A 14 -32.74 10.42 -57.02
C LEU A 14 -33.65 10.99 -55.90
N PHE A 15 -33.01 11.15 -54.71
CA PHE A 15 -33.35 12.07 -53.60
C PHE A 15 -34.59 11.68 -52.77
N CYS A 16 -34.57 11.50 -51.44
CA CYS A 16 -33.89 12.27 -50.39
C CYS A 16 -33.33 11.36 -49.29
N MET A 17 -32.11 11.67 -48.84
CA MET A 17 -31.63 11.30 -47.52
C MET A 17 -32.49 11.99 -46.46
N LEU A 18 -33.13 11.22 -45.60
CA LEU A 18 -33.49 11.64 -44.25
C LEU A 18 -33.15 10.47 -43.33
N VAL A 19 -31.85 10.21 -43.17
CA VAL A 19 -31.41 9.68 -41.89
C VAL A 19 -31.68 10.80 -40.89
N ALA A 20 -32.70 10.61 -40.06
CA ALA A 20 -32.83 11.37 -38.84
C ALA A 20 -31.61 11.00 -37.99
N SER A 21 -30.52 11.74 -38.20
CA SER A 21 -29.45 11.87 -37.23
C SER A 21 -30.08 12.51 -36.01
N CYS A 22 -30.56 11.69 -35.08
CA CYS A 22 -30.64 12.11 -33.69
C CYS A 22 -29.20 12.27 -33.22
N GLN A 23 -28.59 13.40 -33.59
CA GLN A 23 -27.49 13.98 -32.85
C GLN A 23 -28.08 14.41 -31.51
N LYS A 24 -28.17 13.44 -30.59
CA LYS A 24 -28.05 13.79 -29.19
C LYS A 24 -26.58 14.09 -29.03
N ASP A 25 -26.26 15.38 -28.97
CA ASP A 25 -25.06 15.84 -28.32
C ASP A 25 -25.13 15.26 -26.89
N MET A 26 -24.50 14.09 -26.69
CA MET A 26 -24.37 13.52 -25.36
C MET A 26 -23.38 14.40 -24.63
N ASP A 27 -23.92 15.16 -23.70
CA ASP A 27 -23.16 15.76 -22.62
C ASP A 27 -22.34 14.63 -21.98
N ASP A 28 -21.02 14.65 -22.17
CA ASP A 28 -20.05 13.63 -21.73
C ASP A 28 -19.95 13.55 -20.18
N THR A 29 -20.85 14.25 -19.49
CA THR A 29 -21.05 14.34 -18.04
C THR A 29 -22.32 13.65 -17.55
N ALA A 30 -23.16 13.09 -18.44
CA ALA A 30 -24.39 12.42 -18.04
C ALA A 30 -24.12 11.03 -17.42
N LEU A 31 -24.31 10.92 -16.10
CA LEU A 31 -24.17 9.66 -15.37
C LEU A 31 -25.28 8.65 -15.75
N PRO A 32 -24.95 7.36 -15.96
CA PRO A 32 -25.94 6.32 -16.24
C PRO A 32 -26.98 6.17 -15.11
N GLU A 33 -28.18 5.70 -15.45
CA GLU A 33 -29.19 5.36 -14.45
C GLU A 33 -28.71 4.22 -13.53
N GLY A 34 -28.90 4.40 -12.23
CA GLY A 34 -28.41 3.47 -11.22
C GLY A 34 -26.93 3.65 -10.89
N CYS A 35 -26.28 4.71 -11.39
CA CYS A 35 -24.87 5.01 -11.16
C CYS A 35 -24.68 6.44 -10.64
N GLY A 36 -23.59 6.63 -9.91
CA GLY A 36 -23.08 7.95 -9.54
C GLY A 36 -21.59 8.08 -9.87
N GLY A 37 -21.06 9.29 -9.71
CA GLY A 37 -19.65 9.60 -9.93
C GLY A 37 -18.89 9.71 -8.63
N LEU A 38 -17.64 9.25 -8.61
CA LEU A 38 -16.69 9.44 -7.51
C LEU A 38 -15.60 10.41 -7.95
N ASN A 39 -15.45 11.50 -7.20
CA ASN A 39 -14.34 12.43 -7.32
C ASN A 39 -13.35 12.26 -6.15
N LEU A 40 -12.16 11.77 -6.44
CA LEU A 40 -11.04 11.63 -5.48
C LEU A 40 -10.17 12.89 -5.54
N ARG A 41 -10.44 13.89 -4.68
CA ARG A 41 -9.83 15.22 -4.77
C ARG A 41 -8.30 15.20 -4.75
N THR A 42 -7.71 14.56 -3.74
CA THR A 42 -6.26 14.60 -3.51
C THR A 42 -5.83 13.44 -2.61
N VAL A 43 -4.75 12.78 -2.99
CA VAL A 43 -4.00 11.83 -2.14
C VAL A 43 -2.69 12.49 -1.71
N ALA A 44 -2.31 12.32 -0.45
CA ALA A 44 -1.03 12.77 0.09
C ALA A 44 -0.43 11.70 1.02
N VAL A 45 0.86 11.80 1.33
CA VAL A 45 1.44 11.10 2.50
C VAL A 45 1.39 12.04 3.70
N GLU A 46 1.24 11.47 4.88
CA GLU A 46 1.42 12.16 6.17
C GLU A 46 2.80 12.84 6.24
N ASP A 47 2.87 13.94 6.98
CA ASP A 47 4.06 14.79 7.01
C ASP A 47 5.28 13.99 7.51
N SER A 48 6.36 14.02 6.74
CA SER A 48 7.64 13.38 7.05
C SER A 48 8.20 13.73 8.44
N SER A 49 7.86 14.90 8.99
CA SER A 49 8.29 15.32 10.32
C SER A 49 7.64 14.54 11.47
N GLU A 50 6.51 13.88 11.21
CA GLU A 50 5.76 13.08 12.19
C GLU A 50 6.11 11.58 12.13
N ILE A 51 6.88 11.15 11.12
CA ILE A 51 7.17 9.75 10.86
C ILE A 51 8.67 9.48 11.00
N THR A 52 9.06 8.83 12.09
CA THR A 52 10.47 8.54 12.43
C THR A 52 11.21 7.77 11.33
N VAL A 53 10.52 6.89 10.59
CA VAL A 53 11.17 6.13 9.52
C VAL A 53 11.61 7.00 8.34
N ILE A 54 10.81 8.00 7.97
CA ILE A 54 11.15 8.95 6.89
C ILE A 54 12.27 9.89 7.36
N ARG A 55 12.26 10.30 8.63
CA ARG A 55 13.32 11.12 9.22
C ARG A 55 14.66 10.41 9.27
N THR A 56 14.64 9.10 9.53
CA THR A 56 15.84 8.28 9.70
C THR A 56 16.42 7.82 8.37
N LYS A 57 15.55 7.58 7.38
CA LYS A 57 15.93 7.16 6.03
C LYS A 57 14.96 7.81 5.04
N SER A 58 15.51 8.57 4.10
CA SER A 58 14.69 9.19 3.05
C SER A 58 14.17 8.12 2.11
N PHE A 59 12.93 7.71 2.28
CA PHE A 59 12.19 6.95 1.28
C PHE A 59 11.60 7.92 0.26
N ASP A 60 11.78 7.63 -1.02
CA ASP A 60 11.13 8.39 -2.08
C ASP A 60 9.65 8.00 -2.10
N MET A 61 8.79 8.93 -1.68
CA MET A 61 7.37 8.69 -1.51
C MET A 61 6.59 9.55 -2.51
N ASP A 62 6.49 9.04 -3.73
CA ASP A 62 5.63 9.63 -4.75
C ASP A 62 4.24 9.01 -4.68
N VAL A 63 3.28 9.74 -4.11
CA VAL A 63 1.87 9.30 -3.99
C VAL A 63 1.19 9.00 -5.32
N THR A 64 1.68 9.56 -6.42
CA THR A 64 1.09 9.30 -7.74
C THR A 64 1.32 7.85 -8.18
N THR A 65 2.32 7.18 -7.59
CA THR A 65 2.66 5.78 -7.84
C THR A 65 1.86 4.80 -6.97
N PHE A 66 1.11 5.27 -5.97
CA PHE A 66 0.39 4.40 -5.03
C PHE A 66 -0.79 3.72 -5.73
N GLN A 67 -1.03 2.45 -5.39
CA GLN A 67 -2.15 1.67 -5.92
C GLN A 67 -3.47 2.16 -5.31
N VAL A 68 -4.54 2.03 -6.08
CA VAL A 68 -5.90 2.41 -5.65
C VAL A 68 -6.85 1.24 -5.87
N GLU A 69 -7.57 0.86 -4.83
CA GLU A 69 -8.66 -0.10 -4.89
C GLU A 69 -9.97 0.54 -4.43
N ILE A 70 -11.06 0.22 -5.12
CA ILE A 70 -12.42 0.55 -4.71
C ILE A 70 -13.13 -0.77 -4.41
N ILE A 71 -13.59 -0.90 -3.17
CA ILE A 71 -14.13 -2.15 -2.63
C ILE A 71 -15.59 -1.92 -2.25
N ASN A 72 -16.49 -2.79 -2.72
CA ASN A 72 -17.87 -2.81 -2.26
C ASN A 72 -17.92 -3.30 -0.80
N ARG A 73 -18.49 -2.51 0.11
CA ARG A 73 -18.45 -2.81 1.55
C ARG A 73 -19.42 -3.90 1.99
N ILE A 74 -20.43 -4.20 1.17
CA ILE A 74 -21.41 -5.25 1.44
C ILE A 74 -20.86 -6.61 1.01
N THR A 75 -20.30 -6.69 -0.21
CA THR A 75 -19.80 -7.96 -0.76
C THR A 75 -18.33 -8.22 -0.42
N GLY A 76 -17.55 -7.18 -0.12
CA GLY A 76 -16.10 -7.25 0.06
C GLY A 76 -15.32 -7.34 -1.26
N GLU A 77 -15.99 -7.23 -2.41
CA GLU A 77 -15.37 -7.36 -3.74
C GLU A 77 -14.69 -6.07 -4.18
N THR A 78 -13.47 -6.19 -4.71
CA THR A 78 -12.79 -5.08 -5.40
C THR A 78 -13.45 -4.85 -6.76
N VAL A 79 -14.20 -3.75 -6.87
CA VAL A 79 -14.94 -3.39 -8.09
C VAL A 79 -14.08 -2.64 -9.11
N LYS A 80 -13.04 -1.95 -8.64
CA LYS A 80 -12.00 -1.33 -9.48
C LYS A 80 -10.65 -1.41 -8.77
N LYS A 81 -9.59 -1.65 -9.54
CA LYS A 81 -8.20 -1.64 -9.09
C LYS A 81 -7.34 -0.93 -10.13
N TYR A 82 -6.48 -0.04 -9.66
CA TYR A 82 -5.53 0.70 -10.47
C TYR A 82 -4.12 0.45 -9.94
N THR A 83 -3.17 0.29 -10.85
CA THR A 83 -1.76 0.06 -10.50
C THR A 83 -1.08 1.32 -9.98
N SER A 84 -1.66 2.50 -10.23
CA SER A 84 -1.23 3.77 -9.66
C SER A 84 -2.37 4.79 -9.58
N TYR A 85 -2.24 5.78 -8.69
CA TYR A 85 -3.17 6.91 -8.60
C TYR A 85 -3.13 7.76 -9.88
N GLN A 86 -1.96 7.88 -10.51
CA GLN A 86 -1.81 8.54 -11.82
C GLN A 86 -2.62 7.83 -12.91
N GLU A 87 -2.56 6.51 -12.99
CA GLU A 87 -3.37 5.72 -13.95
C GLU A 87 -4.86 5.99 -13.77
N MET A 88 -5.34 6.03 -12.52
CA MET A 88 -6.74 6.37 -12.24
C MET A 88 -7.10 7.77 -12.74
N LEU A 89 -6.26 8.78 -12.47
CA LEU A 89 -6.48 10.16 -12.90
C LEU A 89 -6.48 10.33 -14.43
N ASP A 90 -5.71 9.52 -15.15
CA ASP A 90 -5.64 9.58 -16.60
C ASP A 90 -6.74 8.77 -17.29
N GLY A 91 -7.13 7.63 -16.71
CA GLY A 91 -8.15 6.73 -17.28
C GLY A 91 -9.60 7.10 -16.96
N GLU A 92 -9.87 7.74 -15.83
CA GLU A 92 -11.24 7.90 -15.29
C GLU A 92 -11.68 9.37 -15.27
N ARG A 93 -11.39 10.13 -16.33
CA ARG A 93 -11.78 11.54 -16.43
C ARG A 93 -13.25 11.68 -16.86
N PRO A 94 -14.04 12.60 -16.26
CA PRO A 94 -13.68 13.49 -15.15
C PRO A 94 -13.81 12.86 -13.75
N MET A 95 -14.38 11.66 -13.65
CA MET A 95 -14.66 10.96 -12.39
C MET A 95 -14.80 9.46 -12.62
N VAL A 96 -14.61 8.69 -11.55
CA VAL A 96 -14.85 7.24 -11.58
C VAL A 96 -16.35 6.97 -11.48
N VAL A 97 -16.95 6.31 -12.47
CA VAL A 97 -18.39 5.95 -12.43
C VAL A 97 -18.59 4.60 -11.74
N LEU A 98 -19.52 4.54 -10.79
CA LEU A 98 -19.83 3.35 -10.00
C LEU A 98 -21.36 3.18 -9.88
N PRO A 99 -21.88 1.95 -9.76
CA PRO A 99 -23.27 1.71 -9.37
C PRO A 99 -23.59 2.33 -8.00
N VAL A 100 -24.87 2.59 -7.74
CA VAL A 100 -25.35 3.01 -6.42
C VAL A 100 -24.99 1.95 -5.37
N GLY A 101 -24.41 2.39 -4.26
CA GLY A 101 -24.02 1.49 -3.18
C GLY A 101 -22.98 2.05 -2.22
N SER A 102 -22.58 1.19 -1.27
CA SER A 102 -21.60 1.50 -0.21
C SER A 102 -20.22 0.96 -0.56
N TYR A 103 -19.22 1.85 -0.54
CA TYR A 103 -17.87 1.55 -0.99
C TYR A 103 -16.81 2.05 -0.01
N LYS A 104 -15.61 1.50 -0.16
CA LYS A 104 -14.38 1.96 0.49
C LYS A 104 -13.34 2.20 -0.59
N VAL A 105 -12.69 3.35 -0.57
CA VAL A 105 -11.46 3.59 -1.32
C VAL A 105 -10.28 3.23 -0.43
N TYR A 106 -9.34 2.45 -0.97
CA TYR A 106 -8.14 1.98 -0.30
C TYR A 106 -6.94 2.34 -1.16
N VAL A 107 -6.05 3.20 -0.65
CA VAL A 107 -4.88 3.68 -1.39
C VAL A 107 -3.64 3.27 -0.64
N TYR A 108 -2.67 2.67 -1.34
CA TYR A 108 -1.53 2.05 -0.67
C TYR A 108 -0.25 1.99 -1.51
N SER A 109 0.91 2.03 -0.84
CA SER A 109 2.22 2.16 -1.49
C SER A 109 2.69 0.88 -2.21
N CYS A 110 2.40 -0.29 -1.65
CA CYS A 110 2.76 -1.59 -2.20
C CYS A 110 1.92 -2.68 -1.55
N GLU A 111 1.87 -3.90 -2.09
CA GLU A 111 1.19 -4.99 -1.38
C GLU A 111 1.79 -5.19 0.03
N PRO A 112 0.97 -5.36 1.08
CA PRO A 112 1.45 -5.52 2.44
C PRO A 112 2.21 -6.84 2.58
N GLU A 113 3.44 -6.76 3.07
CA GLU A 113 4.31 -7.91 3.26
C GLU A 113 4.86 -7.95 4.69
N ASN A 114 4.99 -9.17 5.21
CA ASN A 114 5.36 -9.40 6.61
C ASN A 114 6.83 -9.81 6.72
N GLY A 115 7.70 -8.91 7.17
CA GLY A 115 9.11 -9.18 7.36
C GLY A 115 9.93 -8.92 6.09
N VAL A 116 9.88 -7.69 5.59
CA VAL A 116 10.62 -7.24 4.40
C VAL A 116 11.63 -6.17 4.76
N TYR A 117 12.67 -6.04 3.93
CA TYR A 117 13.70 -5.00 4.09
C TYR A 117 13.39 -3.78 3.23
N ASP A 118 13.54 -2.58 3.82
CA ASP A 118 13.51 -1.28 3.11
C ASP A 118 12.28 -1.05 2.23
N LYS A 119 11.16 -1.68 2.57
CA LYS A 119 9.88 -1.57 1.86
C LYS A 119 8.77 -1.17 2.84
N PRO A 120 8.76 0.09 3.30
CA PRO A 120 7.72 0.58 4.18
C PRO A 120 6.37 0.64 3.46
N TYR A 121 5.34 0.29 4.20
CA TYR A 121 3.95 0.27 3.77
C TYR A 121 3.25 1.52 4.27
N PHE A 122 2.63 2.26 3.35
CA PHE A 122 1.79 3.40 3.65
C PHE A 122 0.42 3.17 3.07
N MET A 123 -0.63 3.49 3.83
CA MET A 123 -1.99 3.40 3.30
C MET A 123 -2.94 4.44 3.88
N ALA A 124 -4.01 4.71 3.13
CA ALA A 124 -5.18 5.47 3.54
C ALA A 124 -6.45 4.74 3.11
N GLU A 125 -7.51 4.88 3.90
CA GLU A 125 -8.82 4.37 3.51
C GLU A 125 -9.94 5.31 3.94
N GLN A 126 -11.00 5.36 3.13
CA GLN A 126 -12.19 6.13 3.43
C GLN A 126 -13.43 5.43 2.88
N ASN A 127 -14.47 5.35 3.71
CA ASN A 127 -15.78 4.86 3.28
C ASN A 127 -16.57 6.00 2.61
N PHE A 128 -17.38 5.65 1.61
CA PHE A 128 -18.26 6.59 0.91
C PHE A 128 -19.48 5.86 0.33
N GLU A 129 -20.51 6.63 0.00
CA GLU A 129 -21.73 6.13 -0.63
C GLU A 129 -21.87 6.77 -2.02
N ILE A 130 -22.32 5.98 -2.99
CA ILE A 130 -22.65 6.44 -4.33
C ILE A 130 -24.17 6.53 -4.46
N GLU A 131 -24.66 7.70 -4.82
CA GLU A 131 -26.07 7.98 -5.05
C GLU A 131 -26.37 8.17 -6.54
N ASP A 132 -27.59 7.85 -6.96
CA ASP A 132 -27.98 7.90 -8.37
C ASP A 132 -27.80 9.32 -8.92
N LYS A 133 -27.13 9.42 -10.07
CA LYS A 133 -26.88 10.66 -10.82
C LYS A 133 -26.19 11.76 -10.00
N THR A 134 -25.50 11.40 -8.94
CA THR A 134 -24.81 12.34 -8.04
C THR A 134 -23.30 12.12 -8.08
N VAL A 135 -22.54 13.20 -7.91
CA VAL A 135 -21.08 13.14 -7.76
C VAL A 135 -20.74 13.16 -6.27
N THR A 136 -20.31 12.02 -5.75
CA THR A 136 -19.74 11.91 -4.41
C THR A 136 -18.29 12.37 -4.45
N THR A 137 -17.96 13.31 -3.57
CA THR A 137 -16.58 13.75 -3.41
C THR A 137 -16.05 13.28 -2.07
N VAL A 138 -14.95 12.54 -2.10
CA VAL A 138 -14.26 12.15 -0.86
C VAL A 138 -13.21 13.19 -0.48
N ASP A 139 -12.95 13.27 0.83
CA ASP A 139 -11.99 14.19 1.40
C ASP A 139 -10.55 13.79 1.02
N LYS A 140 -9.60 14.64 1.41
CA LYS A 140 -8.17 14.37 1.22
C LYS A 140 -7.80 13.07 1.93
N LEU A 141 -7.33 12.09 1.16
CA LEU A 141 -6.74 10.87 1.70
C LEU A 141 -5.28 11.14 2.08
N VAL A 142 -4.94 10.87 3.33
CA VAL A 142 -3.57 11.00 3.84
C VAL A 142 -3.05 9.61 4.20
N CYS A 143 -2.15 9.08 3.38
CA CYS A 143 -1.51 7.79 3.59
C CYS A 143 -0.56 7.88 4.78
N LYS A 144 -0.75 7.00 5.76
CA LYS A 144 0.06 6.93 6.98
C LYS A 144 0.94 5.72 6.96
N PHE A 145 2.03 5.76 7.72
CA PHE A 145 2.90 4.60 7.91
C PHE A 145 2.13 3.49 8.64
N SER A 146 2.07 2.32 8.01
CA SER A 146 1.24 1.19 8.42
C SER A 146 2.04 -0.10 8.58
N ASN A 147 3.26 0.00 9.12
CA ASN A 147 4.05 -1.14 9.59
C ASN A 147 4.50 -0.97 11.04
N VAL A 148 5.13 -2.02 11.58
CA VAL A 148 6.16 -1.88 12.61
C VAL A 148 7.52 -1.86 11.92
N GLY A 149 8.26 -0.76 12.05
CA GLY A 149 9.64 -0.65 11.57
C GLY A 149 10.65 -1.05 12.63
N VAL A 150 11.68 -1.80 12.26
CA VAL A 150 12.76 -2.25 13.14
C VAL A 150 14.12 -1.94 12.50
N ASP A 151 14.81 -0.96 13.07
CA ASP A 151 16.14 -0.52 12.66
C ASP A 151 17.21 -1.06 13.61
N ILE A 152 17.97 -2.04 13.14
CA ILE A 152 19.05 -2.65 13.91
C ILE A 152 20.34 -1.85 13.70
N ARG A 153 20.90 -1.36 14.81
CA ARG A 153 22.17 -0.63 14.81
C ARG A 153 23.23 -1.34 15.64
N MET A 154 24.45 -1.33 15.13
CA MET A 154 25.63 -1.83 15.84
C MET A 154 26.46 -0.65 16.31
N SER A 155 26.69 -0.50 17.61
CA SER A 155 27.58 0.54 18.15
C SER A 155 29.03 0.30 17.74
N ASP A 156 29.88 1.33 17.81
CA ASP A 156 31.33 1.18 17.59
C ASP A 156 31.96 0.18 18.55
N ASN A 157 31.49 0.17 19.80
CA ASN A 157 31.94 -0.77 20.82
C ASN A 157 31.51 -2.22 20.50
N PHE A 158 30.30 -2.44 19.99
CA PHE A 158 29.90 -3.76 19.48
C PHE A 158 30.81 -4.21 18.34
N ASN A 159 31.04 -3.33 17.35
CA ASN A 159 31.92 -3.59 16.21
C ASN A 159 33.38 -3.80 16.62
N TYR A 160 33.81 -3.27 17.76
CA TYR A 160 35.14 -3.52 18.33
C TYR A 160 35.26 -4.94 18.87
N LEU A 161 34.28 -5.40 19.66
CA LEU A 161 34.30 -6.67 20.39
C LEU A 161 34.00 -7.90 19.52
N PHE A 162 33.05 -7.78 18.58
CA PHE A 162 32.52 -8.91 17.82
C PHE A 162 32.91 -8.85 16.35
N SER A 163 33.09 -10.01 15.73
CA SER A 163 33.24 -10.09 14.27
C SER A 163 31.91 -9.76 13.58
N ASP A 164 31.97 -9.48 12.29
CA ASP A 164 30.81 -9.20 11.45
C ASP A 164 29.97 -10.46 11.09
N ASN A 165 30.38 -11.63 11.59
CA ASN A 165 29.64 -12.89 11.46
C ASN A 165 28.59 -13.05 12.58
N TYR A 166 27.76 -12.03 12.76
CA TYR A 166 26.61 -12.09 13.66
C TYR A 166 25.34 -12.53 12.91
N SER A 167 24.40 -13.11 13.65
CA SER A 167 23.06 -13.46 13.16
C SER A 167 22.03 -13.03 14.18
N ILE A 168 21.07 -12.22 13.75
CA ILE A 168 19.97 -11.70 14.56
C ILE A 168 18.68 -12.09 13.87
N ILE A 169 17.98 -13.07 14.42
CA ILE A 169 16.63 -13.43 13.97
C ILE A 169 15.65 -12.49 14.65
N VAL A 170 14.89 -11.73 13.85
CA VAL A 170 13.85 -10.81 14.29
C VAL A 170 12.50 -11.43 13.98
N GLU A 171 11.68 -11.61 15.01
CA GLU A 171 10.34 -12.19 14.91
C GLU A 171 9.31 -11.21 15.44
N ASN A 172 8.17 -11.08 14.75
CA ASN A 172 7.07 -10.20 15.17
C ASN A 172 5.99 -10.92 16.00
N GLY A 173 6.18 -12.20 16.33
CA GLY A 173 5.17 -12.99 17.05
C GLY A 173 3.88 -13.27 16.28
N GLN A 174 3.86 -12.99 14.97
CA GLN A 174 2.72 -13.17 14.06
C GLN A 174 3.24 -13.71 12.71
N ASN A 175 3.98 -14.82 12.75
CA ASN A 175 4.58 -15.53 11.62
C ASN A 175 5.60 -14.74 10.77
N GLY A 176 5.87 -13.48 11.08
CA GLY A 176 6.93 -12.68 10.47
C GLY A 176 8.26 -13.02 11.12
N LYS A 177 9.23 -13.42 10.30
CA LYS A 177 10.58 -13.80 10.74
C LYS A 177 11.61 -13.41 9.70
N VAL A 178 12.62 -12.68 10.12
CA VAL A 178 13.68 -12.16 9.25
C VAL A 178 15.03 -12.40 9.90
N THR A 179 16.04 -12.80 9.12
CA THR A 179 17.42 -12.96 9.62
C THR A 179 18.28 -11.77 9.19
N TYR A 180 18.72 -10.99 10.16
CA TYR A 180 19.62 -9.86 9.99
C TYR A 180 21.08 -10.28 10.20
N THR A 181 21.95 -9.93 9.27
CA THR A 181 23.38 -10.28 9.21
C THR A 181 24.18 -9.10 8.68
N ARG A 182 25.48 -9.29 8.39
CA ARG A 182 26.28 -8.28 7.66
C ARG A 182 25.74 -7.93 6.28
N GLU A 183 25.08 -8.86 5.59
CA GLU A 183 24.64 -8.67 4.19
C GLU A 183 23.48 -7.68 4.06
N ASN A 184 22.69 -7.49 5.13
CA ASN A 184 21.58 -6.53 5.20
C ASN A 184 21.84 -5.41 6.23
N LYS A 185 23.12 -5.18 6.56
CA LYS A 185 23.53 -4.14 7.48
C LYS A 185 23.03 -2.76 7.01
N GLY A 186 22.33 -2.05 7.89
CA GLY A 186 21.74 -0.73 7.60
C GLY A 186 20.39 -0.75 6.89
N GLN A 187 19.85 -1.94 6.58
CA GLN A 187 18.48 -2.08 6.12
C GLN A 187 17.51 -2.11 7.30
N ILE A 188 16.32 -1.54 7.10
CA ILE A 188 15.25 -1.52 8.11
C ILE A 188 14.29 -2.67 7.80
N ILE A 189 13.84 -3.38 8.82
CA ILE A 189 12.87 -4.47 8.70
C ILE A 189 11.46 -3.91 8.94
N TYR A 190 10.51 -4.31 8.11
CA TYR A 190 9.10 -3.91 8.24
C TYR A 190 8.19 -5.13 8.38
N PHE A 191 7.27 -5.06 9.33
CA PHE A 191 6.22 -6.04 9.53
C PHE A 191 4.84 -5.39 9.36
N ASP A 192 3.94 -6.03 8.61
CA ASP A 192 2.55 -5.59 8.37
C ASP A 192 1.60 -5.88 9.54
N ARG A 193 2.07 -6.66 10.51
CA ARG A 193 1.36 -7.07 11.73
C ARG A 193 2.37 -7.29 12.85
N ILE A 194 1.89 -7.32 14.09
CA ILE A 194 2.76 -7.50 15.26
C ILE A 194 1.96 -8.16 16.38
N GLY A 195 2.62 -9.06 17.11
CA GLY A 195 2.07 -9.71 18.30
C GLY A 195 2.44 -8.95 19.57
N GLU A 196 2.64 -9.67 20.66
CA GLU A 196 2.87 -9.06 21.98
C GLU A 196 4.25 -8.41 22.15
N SER A 197 5.22 -8.74 21.29
CA SER A 197 6.57 -8.19 21.31
C SER A 197 7.33 -8.48 20.02
N ILE A 198 8.40 -7.70 19.78
CA ILE A 198 9.43 -8.05 18.80
C ILE A 198 10.45 -8.93 19.53
N LYS A 199 10.61 -10.16 19.06
CA LYS A 199 11.59 -11.10 19.63
C LYS A 199 12.87 -11.10 18.79
N LEU A 200 14.00 -10.96 19.46
CA LEU A 200 15.33 -11.03 18.85
C LEU A 200 16.05 -12.27 19.35
N THR A 201 16.49 -13.14 18.46
CA THR A 201 17.39 -14.26 18.79
C THR A 201 18.76 -13.99 18.19
N VAL A 202 19.77 -13.85 19.04
CA VAL A 202 21.05 -13.22 18.71
C VAL A 202 22.19 -14.19 18.94
N THR A 203 22.99 -14.39 17.89
CA THR A 203 24.25 -15.15 17.90
C THR A 203 25.37 -14.24 17.44
N VAL A 204 26.47 -14.18 18.21
CA VAL A 204 27.63 -13.33 17.91
C VAL A 204 28.93 -14.12 18.11
N GLN A 205 29.90 -13.84 17.25
CA GLN A 205 31.25 -14.39 17.36
C GLN A 205 32.20 -13.31 17.91
N PRO A 206 32.82 -13.50 19.08
CA PRO A 206 33.86 -12.59 19.57
C PRO A 206 35.09 -12.65 18.66
N LYS A 207 35.77 -11.52 18.45
CA LYS A 207 37.01 -11.49 17.64
C LYS A 207 38.17 -12.26 18.28
N ASN A 208 38.21 -12.26 19.62
CA ASN A 208 39.33 -12.79 20.40
C ASN A 208 39.04 -14.13 21.09
N ALA A 209 37.94 -14.81 20.74
CA ALA A 209 37.63 -16.15 21.25
C ALA A 209 37.33 -17.11 20.10
N GLY A 210 37.64 -18.39 20.29
CA GLY A 210 37.46 -19.43 19.27
C GLY A 210 36.01 -19.85 19.07
N GLU A 211 35.18 -19.75 20.11
CA GLU A 211 33.78 -20.21 20.08
C GLU A 211 32.79 -19.03 20.11
N PRO A 212 31.62 -19.15 19.44
CA PRO A 212 30.55 -18.18 19.55
C PRO A 212 30.07 -18.01 20.99
N TYR A 213 29.59 -16.82 21.32
CA TYR A 213 28.89 -16.64 22.59
C TYR A 213 27.55 -17.38 22.58
N PRO A 214 27.06 -17.86 23.74
CA PRO A 214 25.75 -18.50 23.83
C PRO A 214 24.66 -17.63 23.23
N THR A 215 23.74 -18.23 22.47
CA THR A 215 22.59 -17.54 21.89
C THR A 215 21.79 -16.83 22.98
N ARG A 216 21.37 -15.59 22.70
CA ARG A 216 20.54 -14.80 23.61
C ARG A 216 19.23 -14.43 22.97
N THR A 217 18.18 -14.33 23.78
CA THR A 217 16.85 -13.90 23.35
C THR A 217 16.47 -12.61 24.07
N TYR A 218 15.93 -11.66 23.32
CA TYR A 218 15.38 -10.39 23.83
C TYR A 218 13.95 -10.22 23.35
N TYR A 219 13.15 -9.53 24.15
CA TYR A 219 11.78 -9.16 23.81
C TYR A 219 11.67 -7.64 23.93
N VAL A 220 11.29 -6.99 22.83
CA VAL A 220 11.11 -5.54 22.75
C VAL A 220 9.63 -5.21 22.75
N LYS A 221 9.27 -4.25 23.60
CA LYS A 221 7.90 -3.80 23.89
C LYS A 221 7.82 -2.28 23.88
N ASN A 222 6.62 -1.73 23.73
CA ASN A 222 6.38 -0.29 23.92
C ASN A 222 6.13 0.01 25.40
N GLY A 223 7.19 0.27 26.17
CA GLY A 223 7.09 0.48 27.61
C GLY A 223 6.46 -0.73 28.30
N ASN A 224 5.31 -0.54 28.94
CA ASN A 224 4.54 -1.62 29.57
C ASN A 224 3.51 -2.29 28.62
N GLY A 225 3.35 -1.77 27.40
CA GLY A 225 2.38 -2.24 26.41
C GLY A 225 3.00 -3.10 25.31
N ASN A 226 2.13 -3.60 24.42
CA ASN A 226 2.54 -4.32 23.22
C ASN A 226 2.91 -3.34 22.11
N PRO A 227 3.85 -3.68 21.22
CA PRO A 227 4.06 -2.94 19.99
C PRO A 227 2.79 -2.87 19.13
N SER A 228 2.68 -1.80 18.33
CA SER A 228 1.51 -1.52 17.49
C SER A 228 1.94 -1.04 16.10
N ILE A 229 1.07 -1.25 15.10
CA ILE A 229 1.27 -0.70 13.76
C ILE A 229 1.36 0.83 13.81
N GLY A 230 2.25 1.40 13.00
CA GLY A 230 2.60 2.81 13.00
C GLY A 230 3.86 3.13 13.83
N GLU A 231 4.37 2.16 14.59
CA GLU A 231 5.54 2.36 15.44
C GLU A 231 6.86 2.02 14.75
N TYR A 232 7.93 2.68 15.21
CA TYR A 232 9.28 2.50 14.72
C TYR A 232 10.25 2.27 15.88
N TYR A 233 11.05 1.21 15.78
CA TYR A 233 11.95 0.75 16.82
C TYR A 233 13.39 0.79 16.34
N ILE A 234 14.18 1.70 16.91
CA ILE A 234 15.63 1.63 16.79
C ILE A 234 16.14 0.70 17.88
N ILE A 235 16.85 -0.36 17.49
CA ILE A 235 17.41 -1.36 18.40
C ILE A 235 18.92 -1.33 18.26
N THR A 236 19.59 -0.72 19.23
CA THR A 236 21.05 -0.62 19.23
C THR A 236 21.68 -1.75 20.05
N PHE A 237 22.54 -2.54 19.41
CA PHE A 237 23.41 -3.49 20.08
C PHE A 237 24.69 -2.77 20.52
N ASP A 238 24.95 -2.79 21.83
CA ASP A 238 26.13 -2.18 22.46
C ASP A 238 26.67 -3.07 23.59
N GLY A 239 28.00 -3.09 23.76
CA GLY A 239 28.70 -3.87 24.78
C GLY A 239 28.45 -5.39 24.72
N GLU A 240 28.86 -6.10 25.79
CA GLU A 240 28.62 -7.55 25.94
C GLU A 240 27.16 -7.89 26.29
N LYS A 241 26.36 -6.88 26.67
CA LYS A 241 24.93 -7.00 27.00
C LYS A 241 24.19 -5.93 26.21
N PRO A 242 23.52 -6.27 25.08
CA PRO A 242 22.85 -5.28 24.26
C PRO A 242 21.72 -4.63 25.04
N ALA A 243 21.96 -3.39 25.46
CA ALA A 243 20.95 -2.53 26.03
C ALA A 243 20.04 -2.08 24.89
N VAL A 244 18.83 -2.63 24.82
CA VAL A 244 17.82 -2.17 23.87
C VAL A 244 17.39 -0.77 24.30
N LYS A 245 17.94 0.25 23.64
CA LYS A 245 17.41 1.62 23.72
C LYS A 245 16.35 1.77 22.64
N VAL A 246 15.08 1.68 23.04
CA VAL A 246 13.97 2.04 22.14
C VAL A 246 13.84 3.56 22.16
N SER A 247 14.01 4.18 21.00
CA SER A 247 13.62 5.58 20.76
C SER A 247 12.49 5.59 19.73
N PHE A 248 11.44 6.35 20.03
CA PHE A 248 10.29 6.58 19.16
C PHE A 248 10.55 7.79 18.27
#